data_AF-A0A9R0Q9R6-F1
#
_entry.id   AF-A0A9R0Q9R6-F1
#
_cell.length_a   1.000
_cell.length_b   1.000
_cell.length_c   1.000
_cell.angle_alpha   90.00
_cell.angle_beta   90.00
_cell.angle_gamma   90.00
#
_symmetry.space_group_name_H-M   'P 1'
#
loop_
_entity.id
_entity.type
_entity.pdbx_description
1 polymer ?
#
loop_
_entity_poly.entity_id
_entity_poly.type
_entity_poly.pdbx_seq_one_letter_code
_entity_poly.pdbx_strand_id
1 'polypeptide(L)'
;MAEMAADGGHGGGNHPLRWTSPMSGFMLRRFVELIASGVKTEKGFKEVHLNQVAKNCSEHFGLSITGTQVYNHLRKWRARWVKISKLRDISGSLWDDTNYVISLEEEHYLGHIKICT
;
A
#
# COMPACT_ATOMS: atom_id res chain seq x y z
N MET A 1 -34.82 -26.96 1.73
CA MET A 1 -34.23 -26.02 0.75
C MET A 1 -34.59 -24.62 1.23
N ALA A 2 -33.67 -23.95 1.91
CA ALA A 2 -33.85 -22.56 2.31
C ALA A 2 -33.11 -21.69 1.29
N GLU A 3 -33.87 -20.88 0.56
CA GLU A 3 -33.35 -19.84 -0.31
C GLU A 3 -32.98 -18.64 0.56
N MET A 4 -31.70 -18.31 0.64
CA MET A 4 -31.25 -17.04 1.21
C MET A 4 -30.83 -16.15 0.03
N ALA A 5 -31.74 -15.27 -0.37
CA ALA A 5 -31.41 -14.13 -1.20
C ALA A 5 -30.47 -13.22 -0.40
N ALA A 6 -29.21 -13.14 -0.82
CA ALA A 6 -28.29 -12.13 -0.32
C ALA A 6 -28.62 -10.81 -1.01
N ASP A 7 -29.24 -9.93 -0.24
CA ASP A 7 -29.57 -8.55 -0.61
C ASP A 7 -28.30 -7.82 -1.09
N GLY A 8 -28.28 -7.57 -2.39
CA GLY A 8 -27.32 -6.71 -3.05
C GLY A 8 -27.68 -5.26 -2.77
N GLY A 9 -27.03 -4.65 -1.79
CA GLY A 9 -27.24 -3.24 -1.49
C GLY A 9 -26.28 -2.67 -0.47
N HIS A 10 -25.11 -2.19 -0.92
CA HIS A 10 -24.41 -1.13 -0.17
C HIS A 10 -24.13 0.03 -1.12
N GLY A 11 -25.05 0.98 -1.10
CA GLY A 11 -25.03 2.20 -1.90
C GLY A 11 -23.94 3.19 -1.48
N GLY A 12 -23.43 3.91 -2.49
CA GLY A 12 -23.73 5.34 -2.62
C GLY A 12 -23.32 6.31 -1.51
N GLY A 13 -22.33 6.00 -0.68
CA GLY A 13 -21.71 6.95 0.24
C GLY A 13 -20.25 7.18 -0.14
N ASN A 14 -19.88 8.42 -0.47
CA ASN A 14 -18.52 8.85 -0.84
C ASN A 14 -17.52 8.83 0.35
N HIS A 15 -17.60 7.81 1.21
CA HIS A 15 -16.65 7.63 2.31
C HIS A 15 -15.35 7.07 1.74
N PRO A 16 -14.20 7.72 2.01
CA PRO A 16 -12.90 7.19 1.59
C PRO A 16 -12.70 5.78 2.15
N LEU A 17 -12.33 4.84 1.28
CA LEU A 17 -12.00 3.48 1.66
C LEU A 17 -10.94 3.48 2.77
N ARG A 18 -11.29 2.91 3.94
CA ARG A 18 -10.36 2.78 5.07
C ARG A 18 -9.45 1.57 4.87
N TRP A 19 -8.27 1.81 4.33
CA TRP A 19 -7.27 0.76 4.09
C TRP A 19 -6.73 0.18 5.40
N THR A 20 -6.85 -1.14 5.56
CA THR A 20 -6.25 -1.89 6.66
C THR A 20 -4.85 -2.41 6.27
N SER A 21 -4.08 -2.90 7.26
CA SER A 21 -2.78 -3.54 7.00
C SER A 21 -2.93 -4.79 6.10
N PRO A 22 -3.86 -5.73 6.35
CA PRO A 22 -4.09 -6.87 5.46
C PRO A 22 -4.45 -6.47 4.03
N MET A 23 -5.31 -5.46 3.84
CA MET A 23 -5.66 -4.96 2.51
C MET A 23 -4.46 -4.37 1.77
N SER A 24 -3.64 -3.60 2.49
CA SER A 24 -2.42 -3.01 1.93
C SER A 24 -1.43 -4.10 1.51
N GLY A 25 -1.20 -5.09 2.38
CA GLY A 25 -0.31 -6.22 2.08
C GLY A 25 -0.79 -7.03 0.88
N PHE A 26 -2.09 -7.34 0.81
CA PHE A 26 -2.67 -8.03 -0.33
C PHE A 26 -2.51 -7.23 -1.63
N MET A 27 -2.89 -5.95 -1.63
CA MET A 27 -2.76 -5.06 -2.78
C MET A 27 -1.31 -5.02 -3.31
N LEU A 28 -0.33 -4.83 -2.42
CA LEU A 28 1.07 -4.77 -2.79
C LEU A 28 1.58 -6.10 -3.38
N ARG A 29 1.17 -7.25 -2.82
CA ARG A 29 1.49 -8.56 -3.39
C ARG A 29 0.95 -8.72 -4.81
N ARG A 30 -0.30 -8.32 -5.07
CA ARG A 30 -0.86 -8.36 -6.44
C ARG A 30 -0.05 -7.52 -7.43
N PHE A 31 0.50 -6.37 -7.01
CA PHE A 31 1.40 -5.59 -7.86
C PHE A 31 2.74 -6.30 -8.12
N VAL A 32 3.33 -6.94 -7.11
CA VAL A 32 4.56 -7.72 -7.28
C VAL A 32 4.36 -8.86 -8.27
N GLU A 33 3.22 -9.56 -8.20
CA GLU A 33 2.89 -10.63 -9.15
C GLU A 33 2.75 -10.12 -10.59
N LEU A 34 2.19 -8.91 -10.79
CA LEU A 34 2.13 -8.29 -12.12
C LEU A 34 3.53 -7.98 -12.67
N ILE A 35 4.45 -7.52 -11.83
CA ILE A 35 5.84 -7.29 -12.24
C ILE A 35 6.50 -8.63 -12.60
N ALA A 36 6.28 -9.65 -11.77
CA ALA A 36 6.82 -10.99 -11.99
C ALA A 36 6.29 -11.64 -13.29
N SER A 37 5.08 -11.31 -13.72
CA SER A 37 4.52 -11.76 -15.01
C SER A 37 5.01 -10.97 -16.23
N GLY A 38 5.94 -10.04 -16.06
CA GLY A 38 6.58 -9.29 -17.15
C GLY A 38 5.95 -7.93 -17.46
N VAL A 39 5.07 -7.41 -16.59
CA VAL A 39 4.56 -6.04 -16.75
C VAL A 39 5.70 -5.04 -16.56
N LYS A 40 6.10 -4.38 -17.65
CA LYS A 40 7.09 -3.29 -17.61
C LYS A 40 6.45 -2.03 -17.04
N THR A 41 6.99 -1.53 -15.93
CA THR A 41 6.45 -0.37 -15.20
C THR A 41 7.35 0.86 -15.29
N GLU A 42 8.04 1.08 -16.41
CA GLU A 42 9.00 2.19 -16.58
C GLU A 42 8.40 3.56 -16.23
N LYS A 43 7.13 3.79 -16.60
CA LYS A 43 6.36 5.00 -16.25
C LYS A 43 5.28 4.75 -15.19
N GLY A 44 5.33 3.60 -14.52
CA GLY A 44 4.32 3.15 -13.55
C GLY A 44 3.27 2.20 -14.15
N PHE A 45 2.26 1.87 -13.35
CA PHE A 45 1.17 0.96 -13.72
C PHE A 45 0.10 1.67 -14.54
N LYS A 46 -0.26 1.07 -15.67
CA LYS A 46 -1.40 1.48 -16.51
C LYS A 46 -2.73 1.19 -15.80
N GLU A 47 -3.78 1.90 -16.24
CA GLU A 47 -5.14 1.77 -15.70
C GLU A 47 -5.65 0.32 -15.69
N VAL A 48 -5.42 -0.44 -16.76
CA VAL A 48 -5.73 -1.88 -16.83
C VAL A 48 -5.17 -2.66 -15.64
N HIS A 49 -3.92 -2.39 -15.23
CA HIS A 49 -3.29 -3.07 -14.10
C HIS A 49 -3.88 -2.61 -12.77
N LEU A 50 -4.17 -1.32 -12.64
CA LEU A 50 -4.81 -0.76 -11.44
C LEU A 50 -6.21 -1.34 -11.24
N ASN A 51 -7.00 -1.44 -12.30
CA ASN A 51 -8.34 -2.04 -12.28
C ASN A 51 -8.28 -3.54 -12.02
N GLN A 52 -7.28 -4.24 -12.56
CA GLN A 52 -7.07 -5.65 -12.25
C GLN A 52 -6.76 -5.87 -10.76
N VAL A 53 -5.88 -5.07 -10.17
CA VAL A 53 -5.60 -5.16 -8.72
C VAL A 53 -6.83 -4.76 -7.90
N ALA A 54 -7.58 -3.74 -8.33
CA ALA A 54 -8.82 -3.34 -7.68
C ALA A 54 -9.85 -4.48 -7.66
N LYS A 55 -10.04 -5.16 -8.80
CA LYS A 55 -10.89 -6.35 -8.91
C LYS A 55 -10.45 -7.45 -7.94
N ASN A 56 -9.16 -7.79 -7.92
CA ASN A 56 -8.62 -8.80 -7.00
C ASN A 56 -8.89 -8.43 -5.53
N CYS A 57 -8.69 -7.16 -5.14
CA CYS A 57 -8.97 -6.69 -3.79
C CYS A 57 -10.47 -6.73 -3.47
N SER A 58 -11.31 -6.32 -4.43
CA SER A 58 -12.77 -6.35 -4.28
C SER A 58 -13.30 -7.75 -4.04
N GLU A 59 -12.85 -8.71 -4.85
CA GLU A 59 -13.21 -10.13 -4.73
C GLU A 59 -12.71 -10.72 -3.41
N HIS A 60 -11.48 -10.41 -3.01
CA HIS A 60 -10.88 -10.97 -1.80
C HIS A 60 -11.49 -10.43 -0.50
N PHE A 61 -11.90 -9.14 -0.46
CA PHE A 61 -12.42 -8.50 0.75
C PHE A 61 -13.95 -8.30 0.75
N GLY A 62 -14.64 -8.62 -0.35
CA GLY A 62 -16.09 -8.40 -0.48
C GLY A 62 -16.48 -6.91 -0.49
N LEU A 63 -15.59 -6.04 -0.98
CA LEU A 63 -15.77 -4.58 -0.98
C LEU A 63 -15.76 -4.03 -2.41
N SER A 64 -16.45 -2.91 -2.66
CA SER A 64 -16.29 -2.17 -3.92
C SER A 64 -15.05 -1.28 -3.84
N ILE A 65 -13.99 -1.68 -4.54
CA ILE A 65 -12.68 -0.99 -4.59
C ILE A 65 -12.41 -0.62 -6.04
N THR A 66 -12.08 0.65 -6.30
CA THR A 66 -11.82 1.15 -7.65
C THR A 66 -10.34 1.25 -7.97
N GLY A 67 -9.97 1.22 -9.26
CA GLY A 67 -8.59 1.43 -9.70
C GLY A 67 -8.01 2.76 -9.22
N THR A 68 -8.82 3.82 -9.15
CA THR A 68 -8.43 5.13 -8.61
C THR A 68 -8.07 5.05 -7.13
N GLN A 69 -8.84 4.32 -6.31
CA GLN A 69 -8.53 4.13 -4.89
C GLN A 69 -7.22 3.35 -4.71
N VAL A 70 -7.02 2.30 -5.51
CA VAL A 70 -5.78 1.51 -5.52
C VAL A 70 -4.58 2.38 -5.92
N TYR A 71 -4.69 3.17 -6.99
CA TYR A 71 -3.64 4.08 -7.45
C TYR A 71 -3.24 5.08 -6.37
N ASN A 72 -4.24 5.74 -5.75
CA ASN A 72 -4.01 6.72 -4.70
C ASN A 72 -3.34 6.09 -3.48
N HIS A 73 -3.74 4.88 -3.10
CA HIS A 73 -3.10 4.15 -2.01
C HIS A 73 -1.67 3.72 -2.35
N LEU A 74 -1.44 3.24 -3.57
CA LEU A 74 -0.10 2.89 -4.06
C LEU A 74 0.83 4.11 -4.05
N ARG A 75 0.35 5.30 -4.42
CA ARG A 75 1.11 6.56 -4.30
C ARG A 75 1.52 6.84 -2.86
N LYS A 76 0.61 6.65 -1.89
CA LYS A 76 0.92 6.83 -0.46
C LYS A 76 1.98 5.83 0.01
N TRP A 77 1.89 4.57 -0.42
CA TRP A 77 2.92 3.56 -0.14
C TRP A 77 4.27 3.90 -0.75
N ARG A 78 4.30 4.40 -1.99
CA ARG A 78 5.55 4.87 -2.62
C ARG A 78 6.16 6.04 -1.84
N ALA A 79 5.37 7.00 -1.38
CA ALA A 79 5.86 8.11 -0.56
C ALA A 79 6.45 7.62 0.78
N ARG A 80 5.80 6.65 1.44
CA ARG A 80 6.35 6.01 2.65
C ARG A 80 7.67 5.30 2.35
N TRP A 81 7.74 4.55 1.26
CA TRP A 81 8.97 3.86 0.85
C TRP A 81 10.12 4.83 0.61
N VAL A 82 9.87 5.94 -0.10
CA VAL A 82 10.89 6.99 -0.31
C VAL A 82 11.40 7.54 1.02
N LYS A 83 10.53 7.75 2.01
CA LYS A 83 10.95 8.19 3.35
C LYS A 83 11.82 7.13 4.05
N ILE A 84 11.42 5.86 3.99
CA ILE A 84 12.18 4.73 4.56
C ILE A 84 13.55 4.62 3.91
N SER A 85 13.63 4.69 2.57
CA SER A 85 14.90 4.65 1.83
C SER A 85 15.83 5.79 2.27
N LYS A 86 15.33 7.02 2.35
CA LYS A 86 16.13 8.16 2.84
C LYS A 86 16.66 7.94 4.26
N LEU A 87 15.84 7.38 5.15
CA LEU A 87 16.25 7.11 6.53
C LEU A 87 17.33 6.03 6.60
N ARG A 88 17.24 5.01 5.76
CA ARG A 88 18.23 3.93 5.65
C ARG A 88 19.54 4.39 5.01
N ASP A 89 19.51 5.47 4.25
CA ASP A 89 20.70 6.02 3.58
C ASP A 89 21.43 7.06 4.47
N ILE A 90 20.98 7.30 5.71
CA ILE A 90 21.67 8.17 6.67
C ILE A 90 22.94 7.48 7.19
N SER A 91 24.03 8.23 7.27
CA SER A 91 25.29 7.75 7.85
C SER A 91 25.08 7.31 9.31
N GLY A 92 25.53 6.10 9.64
CA GLY A 92 25.34 5.52 10.97
C GLY A 92 23.93 4.94 11.22
N SER A 93 23.06 4.88 10.21
CA SER A 93 21.82 4.13 10.34
C SER A 93 22.06 2.62 10.28
N LEU A 94 21.41 1.90 11.18
CA LEU A 94 21.42 0.44 11.23
C LEU A 94 20.02 -0.08 10.92
N TRP A 95 19.94 -1.08 10.05
CA TRP A 95 18.69 -1.77 9.76
C TRP A 95 18.61 -3.07 10.56
N ASP A 96 17.54 -3.22 11.32
CA ASP A 96 17.21 -4.46 12.02
C ASP A 96 16.24 -5.29 11.17
N ASP A 97 16.75 -6.33 10.52
CA ASP A 97 15.97 -7.28 9.71
C ASP A 97 14.97 -8.11 10.52
N THR A 98 15.13 -8.21 11.85
CA THR A 98 14.25 -9.00 12.72
C THR A 98 12.99 -8.22 13.06
N ASN A 99 13.14 -6.95 13.44
CA ASN A 99 12.03 -6.10 13.87
C ASN A 99 11.57 -5.10 12.81
N TYR A 100 12.26 -5.03 11.65
CA TYR A 100 12.02 -4.06 10.59
C TYR A 100 12.15 -2.61 11.06
N VAL A 101 13.16 -2.33 11.90
CA VAL A 101 13.42 -1.03 12.53
C VAL A 101 14.67 -0.39 11.94
N ILE A 102 14.63 0.92 11.73
CA ILE A 102 15.82 1.73 11.45
C ILE A 102 16.27 2.36 12.77
N SER A 103 17.46 1.99 13.22
CA SER A 103 18.11 2.53 14.41
C SER A 103 19.14 3.58 14.02
N LEU A 104 19.25 4.64 14.81
CA LEU A 104 20.24 5.70 14.67
C LEU A 104 20.95 5.88 16.02
N GLU A 105 22.24 6.21 16.00
CA GLU A 105 22.93 6.67 17.19
C GLU A 105 22.26 7.94 17.75
N GLU A 106 22.30 8.10 19.08
CA GLU A 106 21.54 9.12 19.81
C GLU A 106 21.78 10.55 19.28
N GLU A 107 23.03 10.89 18.97
CA GLU A 107 23.39 12.20 18.40
C GLU A 107 22.74 12.45 17.03
N HIS A 108 22.71 11.44 16.15
CA HIS A 108 22.06 11.52 14.84
C HIS A 108 20.53 11.47 14.95
N TYR A 109 20.00 10.70 15.89
CA TYR A 109 18.57 10.60 16.17
C TYR A 109 18.00 11.96 16.60
N LEU A 110 18.65 12.64 17.55
CA LEU A 110 18.26 13.98 18.03
C LEU A 110 18.26 15.05 16.93
N GLY A 111 19.20 14.95 15.97
CA GLY A 111 19.25 15.83 14.81
C GLY A 111 18.12 15.59 13.79
N HIS A 112 17.62 14.36 13.67
CA HIS A 112 16.59 13.98 12.69
C HIS A 112 15.15 14.09 13.18
N ILE A 113 14.91 13.98 14.49
CA ILE A 113 13.58 14.18 15.10
C ILE A 113 13.26 15.64 15.38
N LYS A 114 14.26 16.52 15.51
CA LYS A 114 14.08 17.98 15.57
C LYS A 114 13.90 18.57 14.18
N ILE A 115 12.78 18.28 13.50
CA ILE A 115 12.11 19.16 12.53
C ILE A 115 10.68 18.62 12.43
N CYS A 116 9.82 19.15 13.30
CA CYS A 116 8.35 19.23 13.19
C CYS A 116 7.91 20.13 14.37
N THR A 117 8.22 21.42 14.29
CA THR A 117 7.51 22.46 15.05
C THR A 117 6.75 23.31 14.05
#